data_AF-A0A2V8QNV7-F1
#
_entry.id   AF-A0A2V8QNV7-F1
#
_cell.length_a   1.000
_cell.length_b   1.000
_cell.length_c   1.000
_cell.angle_alpha   90.00
_cell.angle_beta   90.00
_cell.angle_gamma   90.00
#
_symmetry.space_group_name_H-M   'P 1'
#
loop_
_entity.id
_entity.type
_entity.pdbx_description
1 polymer ?
#
loop_
_entity_poly.entity_id
_entity_poly.type
_entity_poly.pdbx_seq_one_letter_code
_entity_poly.pdbx_strand_id
1 'polypeptide(L)'
;MIQIQRREQFTRAAERLTREPQSIRRHEPHLYEVTNKAKGHQYHVRIESRNGLTFGTCTCEAGTPHAGRRVPQVCKHLAAVVLFLRAVRAMRRRAASH
;
A
#
# COMPACT_ATOMS: atom_id res chain seq x y z
N MET A 1 -12.51 0.03 4.59
CA MET A 1 -11.60 -0.64 3.63
C MET A 1 -11.55 0.18 2.36
N ILE A 2 -10.37 0.44 1.80
CA ILE A 2 -10.18 1.33 0.65
C ILE A 2 -10.19 0.48 -0.62
N GLN A 3 -11.13 0.73 -1.53
CA GLN A 3 -11.08 0.16 -2.88
C GLN A 3 -10.08 0.96 -3.71
N ILE A 4 -9.15 0.25 -4.34
CA ILE A 4 -8.18 0.85 -5.25
C ILE A 4 -8.77 0.83 -6.66
N GLN A 5 -9.21 1.99 -7.15
CA GLN A 5 -9.94 2.09 -8.42
C GLN A 5 -9.15 2.81 -9.52
N ARG A 6 -8.45 3.91 -9.23
CA ARG A 6 -7.90 4.78 -10.28
C ARG A 6 -6.49 5.30 -9.99
N ARG A 7 -5.76 5.68 -11.05
CA ARG A 7 -4.37 6.19 -10.98
C ARG A 7 -4.29 7.46 -10.13
N GLU A 8 -5.30 8.32 -10.21
CA GLU A 8 -5.35 9.63 -9.54
C GLU A 8 -5.37 9.48 -8.02
N GLN A 9 -5.95 8.37 -7.51
CA GLN A 9 -5.93 8.05 -6.07
C GLN A 9 -4.51 7.80 -5.55
N PHE A 10 -3.56 7.49 -6.44
CA PHE A 10 -2.17 7.28 -6.09
C PHE A 10 -1.30 8.51 -6.27
N THR A 11 -1.73 9.57 -6.97
CA THR A 11 -0.84 10.69 -7.35
C THR A 11 -0.17 11.32 -6.12
N ARG A 12 -0.96 11.76 -5.13
CA ARG A 12 -0.44 12.34 -3.88
C ARG A 12 0.36 11.32 -3.05
N ALA A 13 -0.03 10.05 -3.08
CA ALA A 13 0.69 9.01 -2.36
C ALA A 13 2.07 8.74 -3.00
N ALA A 14 2.14 8.75 -4.34
CA ALA A 14 3.34 8.57 -5.13
C ALA A 14 4.32 9.73 -4.93
N GLU A 15 3.84 10.97 -4.94
CA GLU A 15 4.65 12.15 -4.61
C GLU A 15 5.28 12.06 -3.21
N ARG A 16 4.56 11.48 -2.23
CA ARG A 16 5.13 11.28 -0.90
C ARG A 16 6.17 10.17 -0.87
N LEU A 17 6.02 9.14 -1.70
CA LEU A 17 6.97 8.03 -1.78
C LEU A 17 8.34 8.43 -2.34
N THR A 18 8.41 9.51 -3.14
CA THR A 18 9.72 10.00 -3.63
C THR A 18 10.56 10.65 -2.53
N ARG A 19 9.91 11.20 -1.49
CA ARG A 19 10.59 11.90 -0.37
C ARG A 19 10.74 11.04 0.88
N GLU A 20 9.81 10.10 1.09
CA GLU A 20 9.78 9.24 2.27
C GLU A 20 9.99 7.79 1.84
N PRO A 21 11.23 7.27 1.84
CA PRO A 21 11.50 5.90 1.46
C PRO A 21 10.83 4.90 2.43
N GLN A 22 10.28 3.82 1.88
CA GLN A 22 9.59 2.78 2.62
C GLN A 22 10.37 1.46 2.53
N SER A 23 10.48 0.70 3.61
CA SER A 23 10.77 -0.74 3.54
C SER A 23 9.51 -1.55 3.78
N ILE A 24 9.37 -2.65 3.05
CA ILE A 24 8.18 -3.49 3.07
C ILE A 24 8.63 -4.91 3.40
N ARG A 25 7.98 -5.50 4.41
CA ARG A 25 8.18 -6.88 4.81
C ARG A 25 6.82 -7.57 4.86
N ARG A 26 6.73 -8.80 4.35
CA ARG A 26 5.52 -9.60 4.56
C ARG A 26 5.50 -10.06 6.03
N HIS A 27 4.44 -9.72 6.75
CA HIS A 27 4.24 -10.12 8.15
C HIS A 27 3.48 -11.44 8.21
N GLU A 28 2.34 -11.51 7.52
CA GLU A 28 1.47 -12.70 7.39
C GLU A 28 0.91 -12.79 5.97
N PRO A 29 0.18 -13.85 5.59
CA PRO A 29 -0.65 -13.81 4.39
C PRO A 29 -1.54 -12.56 4.37
N HIS A 30 -1.47 -11.83 3.26
CA HIS A 30 -2.24 -10.60 3.04
C HIS A 30 -1.91 -9.41 3.96
N LEU A 31 -0.99 -9.55 4.92
CA LEU A 31 -0.58 -8.48 5.84
C LEU A 31 0.90 -8.13 5.66
N TYR A 32 1.18 -6.86 5.47
CA TYR A 32 2.50 -6.31 5.23
C TYR A 32 2.84 -5.28 6.30
N GLU A 33 4.04 -5.39 6.85
CA GLU A 33 4.65 -4.37 7.68
C GLU A 33 5.38 -3.39 6.76
N VAL A 34 5.07 -2.10 6.91
CA VAL A 34 5.65 -1.01 6.15
C VAL A 34 6.37 -0.08 7.11
N THR A 35 7.69 -0.02 7.01
CA THR A 35 8.48 0.93 7.80
C THR A 35 8.74 2.18 6.97
N ASN A 36 8.28 3.32 7.46
CA ASN A 36 8.66 4.61 6.93
C ASN A 36 10.06 4.98 7.43
N LYS A 37 11.07 4.84 6.57
CA LYS A 37 12.47 5.04 6.95
C LYS A 37 12.79 6.48 7.33
N ALA A 38 12.07 7.45 6.77
CA ALA A 38 12.26 8.87 7.11
C ALA A 38 11.80 9.19 8.53
N LYS A 39 10.90 8.40 9.10
CA LYS A 39 10.28 8.65 10.42
C LYS A 39 10.53 7.57 11.46
N GLY A 40 11.15 6.45 11.08
CA GLY A 40 11.34 5.29 11.95
C GLY A 40 10.05 4.61 12.43
N HIS A 41 8.90 4.89 11.81
CA HIS A 41 7.59 4.39 12.25
C HIS A 41 7.12 3.25 11.33
N GLN A 42 6.63 2.18 11.96
CA GLN A 42 6.04 1.03 11.32
C GLN A 42 4.50 1.13 11.23
N TYR A 43 3.96 0.73 10.09
CA TYR A 43 2.53 0.63 9.83
C TYR A 43 2.18 -0.74 9.30
N HIS A 44 0.96 -1.19 9.55
CA HIS A 44 0.45 -2.42 8.98
C HIS A 44 -0.48 -2.11 7.82
N VAL A 45 -0.31 -2.85 6.72
CA VAL A 45 -1.11 -2.74 5.51
C VAL A 45 -1.68 -4.12 5.17
N ARG A 46 -3.00 -4.24 5.16
CA ARG A 46 -3.70 -5.44 4.72
C ARG A 46 -4.17 -5.27 3.28
N ILE A 47 -3.97 -6.29 2.45
CA ILE A 47 -4.37 -6.31 1.04
C ILE A 47 -5.30 -7.50 0.77
N GLU A 48 -6.47 -7.21 0.22
CA GLU A 48 -7.45 -8.21 -0.15
C GLU A 48 -7.77 -8.10 -1.65
N SER A 49 -8.19 -9.20 -2.26
CA SER A 49 -8.71 -9.23 -3.62
C SER A 49 -10.10 -9.83 -3.60
N ARG A 50 -11.09 -9.10 -4.13
CA ARG A 50 -12.48 -9.54 -4.21
C ARG A 50 -13.03 -9.17 -5.59
N ASN A 51 -13.62 -10.13 -6.31
CA ASN A 51 -14.18 -9.92 -7.65
C ASN A 51 -13.21 -9.23 -8.65
N GLY A 52 -11.92 -9.63 -8.63
CA GLY A 52 -10.88 -9.03 -9.48
C GLY A 52 -10.40 -7.64 -9.05
N LEU A 53 -11.01 -7.04 -8.03
CA LEU A 53 -10.67 -5.72 -7.49
C LEU A 53 -9.74 -5.85 -6.28
N THR A 54 -8.77 -4.94 -6.18
CA THR A 54 -7.85 -4.87 -5.04
C THR A 54 -8.37 -3.90 -4.00
N PHE A 55 -8.40 -4.36 -2.75
CA PHE A 55 -8.77 -3.57 -1.59
C PHE A 55 -7.60 -3.53 -0.62
N GLY A 56 -7.52 -2.48 0.19
CA GLY A 56 -6.57 -2.46 1.28
C GLY A 56 -6.97 -1.57 2.45
N THR A 57 -6.30 -1.80 3.57
CA THR A 57 -6.38 -0.97 4.77
C THR A 57 -4.97 -0.69 5.27
N CYS A 58 -4.78 0.45 5.92
CA CYS A 58 -3.52 0.81 6.55
C CYS A 58 -3.80 1.41 7.92
N THR A 59 -3.01 1.04 8.92
CA THR A 59 -3.18 1.51 10.32
C THR A 59 -2.79 2.98 10.55
N CYS A 60 -2.34 3.71 9.54
CA CYS A 60 -2.10 5.15 9.69
C CYS A 60 -3.40 5.95 9.67
N GLU A 61 -3.39 7.18 10.20
CA GLU A 61 -4.56 8.08 10.26
C GLU A 61 -5.28 8.27 8.91
N ALA A 62 -4.56 8.22 7.79
CA ALA A 62 -5.19 8.33 6.48
C ALA A 62 -5.98 7.06 6.08
N GLY A 63 -5.55 5.88 6.54
CA GLY A 63 -6.20 4.59 6.24
C GLY A 63 -7.19 4.13 7.32
N THR A 64 -7.03 4.62 8.54
CA THR A 64 -7.90 4.39 9.70
C THR A 64 -8.07 5.71 10.45
N PRO A 65 -8.87 6.65 9.93
CA PRO A 65 -9.07 7.94 10.57
C PRO A 65 -9.81 7.78 11.90
N HIS A 66 -9.19 8.20 12.99
CA HIS A 66 -9.74 8.05 14.34
C HIS A 66 -10.85 9.08 14.65
N ALA A 67 -10.87 10.22 13.95
CA ALA A 67 -11.77 11.34 14.25
C ALA A 67 -13.17 11.28 13.57
N GLY A 68 -13.63 10.10 13.13
CA GLY A 68 -15.02 9.81 12.71
C GLY A 68 -15.58 10.54 11.46
N ARG A 69 -14.96 11.64 11.00
CA ARG A 69 -15.47 12.48 9.90
C ARG A 69 -14.72 12.33 8.58
N ARG A 70 -13.63 11.56 8.54
CA ARG A 70 -12.80 11.42 7.34
C ARG A 70 -13.00 10.06 6.71
N VAL A 71 -13.23 10.05 5.40
CA VAL A 71 -13.26 8.82 4.61
C VAL A 71 -11.83 8.28 4.48
N PRO A 72 -11.58 6.98 4.71
CA PRO A 72 -10.26 6.37 4.47
C PRO A 72 -9.75 6.65 3.06
N GLN A 73 -8.49 7.06 2.93
CA GLN A 73 -7.85 7.39 1.66
C GLN A 73 -6.62 6.52 1.40
N VAL A 74 -6.26 6.40 0.13
CA VAL A 74 -5.01 5.74 -0.27
C VAL A 74 -3.82 6.53 0.29
N CYS A 75 -3.18 5.98 1.31
CA CYS A 75 -1.99 6.55 1.91
C CYS A 75 -0.71 6.07 1.21
N LYS A 76 0.42 6.72 1.49
CA LYS A 76 1.73 6.32 0.96
C LYS A 76 2.12 4.87 1.31
N HIS A 77 1.78 4.39 2.51
CA HIS A 77 2.12 3.02 2.93
C HIS A 77 1.34 1.99 2.11
N LEU A 78 0.03 2.22 1.91
CA LEU A 78 -0.81 1.37 1.05
C LEU A 78 -0.31 1.40 -0.40
N ALA A 79 0.03 2.58 -0.91
CA ALA A 79 0.59 2.74 -2.25
C ALA A 79 1.92 1.98 -2.42
N ALA A 80 2.81 2.05 -1.42
CA ALA A 80 4.09 1.34 -1.44
C ALA A 80 3.89 -0.17 -1.58
N VAL A 81 2.99 -0.77 -0.79
CA VAL A 81 2.69 -2.21 -0.86
C VAL A 81 2.12 -2.61 -2.21
N VAL A 82 1.19 -1.81 -2.76
CA VAL A 82 0.60 -2.08 -4.07
C VAL A 82 1.65 -2.04 -5.18
N LEU A 83 2.53 -1.05 -5.17
CA LEU A 83 3.62 -0.93 -6.13
C LEU A 83 4.61 -2.10 -5.99
N PHE A 84 4.99 -2.44 -4.77
CA PHE A 84 5.85 -3.60 -4.48
C PHE A 84 5.27 -4.90 -5.04
N LEU A 85 3.99 -5.19 -4.76
CA LEU A 85 3.33 -6.40 -5.25
C LEU A 85 3.22 -6.43 -6.78
N ARG A 86 2.96 -5.29 -7.41
CA ARG A 86 2.95 -5.18 -8.88
C ARG A 86 4.35 -5.43 -9.47
N ALA A 87 5.40 -4.88 -8.86
CA ALA A 87 6.78 -5.11 -9.28
C ALA A 87 7.18 -6.58 -9.15
N VAL A 88 6.89 -7.22 -8.01
CA VAL A 88 7.14 -8.66 -7.80
C VAL A 88 6.40 -9.52 -8.83
N ARG A 89 5.12 -9.24 -9.10
CA ARG A 89 4.37 -9.95 -10.15
C ARG A 89 4.99 -9.76 -11.53
N ALA A 90 5.44 -8.55 -11.86
CA ALA A 90 6.09 -8.29 -13.15
C ALA A 90 7.42 -9.05 -13.28
N MET A 91 8.26 -9.06 -12.24
CA MET A 91 9.50 -9.82 -12.22
C MET A 91 9.26 -11.32 -12.39
N ARG A 92 8.27 -11.88 -11.69
CA ARG A 92 7.89 -13.30 -11.85
C ARG A 92 7.44 -13.65 -13.26
N ARG A 93 6.64 -12.78 -13.90
CA ARG A 93 6.21 -12.99 -15.29
C ARG A 93 7.39 -12.99 -16.25
N ARG A 94 8.32 -12.04 -16.10
CA ARG A 94 9.54 -12.00 -16.94
C ARG A 94 10.39 -13.24 -16.77
N ALA A 95 10.61 -13.68 -15.53
CA ALA A 95 11.39 -14.88 -15.24
C ALA A 95 10.77 -16.17 -15.80
N ALA A 96 9.45 -16.24 -15.95
CA ALA A 96 8.75 -17.40 -16.52
C ALA A 96 8.65 -17.39 -18.06
N SER A 97 9.02 -16.28 -18.70
CA SER A 97 9.03 -16.14 -20.18
C SER A 97 10.44 -16.35 -20.77
N HIS A 98 11.42 -16.68 -19.93
CA HIS A 98 12.77 -17.10 -20.28
C HIS A 98 12.94 -18.58 -19.91
#